data_AF-A0A431HCY8-F1
#
_entry.id   AF-A0A431HCY8-F1
#
_cell.length_a   1.000
_cell.length_b   1.000
_cell.length_c   1.000
_cell.angle_alpha   90.00
_cell.angle_beta   90.00
_cell.angle_gamma   90.00
#
_symmetry.space_group_name_H-M   'P 1'
#
loop_
_entity.id
_entity.type
_entity.pdbx_description
1 polymer ?
#
loop_
_entity_poly.entity_id
_entity_poly.type
_entity_poly.pdbx_seq_one_letter_code
_entity_poly.pdbx_strand_id
1 'polypeptide(L)'
;MDYIKCEADDYFISKTGEYIFNKEKLSEAHSYCFMKFLKNVLNYGNNVAITNTLTTERELKNYIFVLNLFGIKFFSLIVENRHEGINSHGVPTKKLEEMKNRFSIIL
;
A
#
# COMPACT_ATOMS: atom_id res chain seq x y z
N MET A 1 3.92 15.08 -13.86
CA MET A 1 4.38 13.73 -14.19
C MET A 1 3.35 12.81 -13.59
N ASP A 2 2.56 12.15 -14.43
CA ASP A 2 1.40 11.40 -13.95
C ASP A 2 1.85 10.04 -13.41
N TYR A 3 1.26 9.61 -12.30
CA TYR A 3 1.51 8.31 -11.69
C TYR A 3 0.19 7.63 -11.34
N ILE A 4 0.21 6.30 -11.28
CA ILE A 4 -0.94 5.51 -10.87
C ILE A 4 -0.79 5.16 -9.39
N LYS A 5 -1.79 5.54 -8.60
CA LYS A 5 -1.88 5.19 -7.19
C LYS A 5 -2.49 3.81 -7.01
N CYS A 6 -1.84 2.94 -6.25
CA CYS A 6 -2.32 1.60 -5.92
C CYS A 6 -2.46 1.47 -4.40
N GLU A 7 -3.70 1.42 -3.92
CA GLU A 7 -4.04 1.30 -2.50
C GLU A 7 -4.96 0.11 -2.30
N ALA A 8 -4.78 -0.62 -1.19
CA ALA A 8 -5.73 -1.64 -0.79
C ALA A 8 -7.07 -1.01 -0.38
N ASP A 9 -7.03 0.21 0.20
CA ASP A 9 -8.24 0.92 0.63
C ASP A 9 -9.18 1.31 -0.52
N ASP A 10 -8.67 1.45 -1.75
CA ASP A 10 -9.49 1.65 -2.96
C ASP A 10 -10.57 0.55 -3.11
N TYR A 11 -10.30 -0.67 -2.61
CA TYR A 11 -11.23 -1.80 -2.66
C TYR A 11 -12.48 -1.56 -1.80
N PHE A 12 -12.38 -0.73 -0.76
CA PHE A 12 -13.48 -0.44 0.17
C PHE A 12 -14.31 0.78 -0.25
N ILE A 13 -13.99 1.42 -1.38
CA ILE A 13 -14.76 2.55 -1.89
C ILE A 13 -15.94 2.01 -2.70
N SER A 14 -17.15 2.36 -2.29
CA SER A 14 -18.38 1.98 -2.97
C SER A 14 -18.53 2.69 -4.32
N LYS A 15 -19.50 2.27 -5.14
CA LYS A 15 -19.83 2.96 -6.39
C LYS A 15 -20.28 4.41 -6.19
N THR A 16 -20.76 4.75 -4.99
CA THR A 16 -21.17 6.12 -4.62
C THR A 16 -20.04 6.93 -3.99
N GLY A 17 -18.84 6.34 -3.83
CA GLY A 17 -17.67 7.00 -3.25
C GLY A 17 -17.53 6.86 -1.73
N GLU A 18 -18.39 6.07 -1.09
CA GLU A 18 -18.37 5.86 0.36
C GLU A 18 -17.34 4.81 0.75
N TYR A 19 -16.58 5.06 1.83
CA TYR A 19 -15.62 4.09 2.37
C TYR A 19 -16.31 3.10 3.32
N ILE A 20 -16.32 1.83 2.95
CA ILE A 20 -16.99 0.74 3.68
C ILE A 20 -15.97 -0.35 4.01
N PHE A 21 -15.24 -0.15 5.11
CA PHE A 21 -14.21 -1.09 5.54
C PHE A 21 -14.78 -2.44 5.97
N ASN A 22 -14.18 -3.53 5.49
CA ASN A 22 -14.45 -4.87 5.98
C ASN A 22 -13.12 -5.64 6.18
N LYS A 23 -12.79 -5.92 7.45
CA LYS A 23 -11.59 -6.65 7.83
C LYS A 23 -11.46 -8.03 7.16
N GLU A 24 -12.58 -8.70 6.89
CA GLU A 24 -12.60 -10.04 6.29
C GLU A 24 -12.18 -10.00 4.81
N LYS A 25 -12.22 -8.81 4.21
CA LYS A 25 -11.88 -8.56 2.81
C LYS A 25 -10.48 -7.98 2.62
N LEU A 26 -9.68 -7.87 3.67
CA LEU A 26 -8.31 -7.34 3.58
C LEU A 26 -7.43 -8.14 2.61
N SER A 27 -7.57 -9.47 2.59
CA SER A 27 -6.80 -10.33 1.68
C SER A 27 -7.14 -10.05 0.21
N GLU A 28 -8.45 -9.94 -0.09
CA GLU A 28 -8.94 -9.58 -1.41
C GLU A 28 -8.55 -8.16 -1.80
N ALA A 29 -8.59 -7.20 -0.86
CA ALA A 29 -8.19 -5.82 -1.08
C ALA A 29 -6.70 -5.71 -1.45
N HIS A 30 -5.82 -6.43 -0.74
CA HIS A 30 -4.40 -6.47 -1.09
C HIS A 30 -4.14 -7.18 -2.43
N SER A 31 -4.91 -8.24 -2.73
CA SER A 31 -4.84 -8.92 -4.03
C SER A 31 -5.29 -8.00 -5.17
N TYR A 32 -6.35 -7.23 -4.97
CA TYR A 32 -6.83 -6.21 -5.90
C TYR A 32 -5.76 -5.14 -6.16
N CYS A 33 -5.16 -4.59 -5.09
CA CYS A 33 -4.08 -3.61 -5.19
C CYS A 33 -2.87 -4.17 -5.96
N PHE A 34 -2.45 -5.41 -5.68
CA PHE A 34 -1.34 -6.05 -6.39
C PHE A 34 -1.65 -6.27 -7.87
N MET A 35 -2.87 -6.71 -8.22
CA MET A 35 -3.29 -6.87 -9.61
C MET A 35 -3.36 -5.53 -10.36
N LYS A 36 -3.79 -4.45 -9.69
CA LYS A 36 -3.77 -3.08 -10.22
C LYS A 36 -2.33 -2.64 -10.53
N PHE A 37 -1.40 -2.88 -9.60
CA PHE A 37 0.03 -2.64 -9.80
C PHE A 37 0.56 -3.42 -11.01
N LEU A 38 0.33 -4.74 -11.05
CA LEU A 38 0.85 -5.62 -12.10
C LEU A 38 0.32 -5.21 -13.48
N LYS A 39 -0.98 -4.95 -13.59
CA LYS A 39 -1.60 -4.47 -14.84
C LYS A 39 -0.95 -3.18 -15.35
N ASN A 40 -0.68 -2.24 -14.45
CA ASN A 40 -0.11 -0.93 -14.83
C ASN A 40 1.36 -1.01 -15.21
N VAL A 41 2.13 -1.83 -14.51
CA VAL A 41 3.53 -2.11 -14.85
C VAL A 41 3.64 -2.80 -16.21
N LEU A 42 2.86 -3.85 -16.44
CA LEU A 42 2.96 -4.67 -17.66
C LEU A 42 2.43 -3.96 -18.91
N ASN A 43 1.29 -3.27 -18.82
CA ASN A 43 0.60 -2.81 -20.03
C ASN A 43 1.01 -1.40 -20.45
N TYR A 44 1.52 -0.59 -19.53
CA TYR A 44 1.69 0.83 -19.77
C TYR A 44 3.09 1.36 -19.42
N GLY A 45 3.94 0.54 -18.77
CA GLY A 45 5.26 1.01 -18.30
C GLY A 45 5.16 2.23 -17.38
N ASN A 46 4.01 2.40 -16.73
CA ASN A 46 3.67 3.61 -15.99
C ASN A 46 4.46 3.72 -14.68
N ASN A 47 4.68 4.96 -14.23
CA ASN A 47 5.09 5.24 -12.86
C ASN A 47 3.95 4.84 -11.92
N VAL A 48 4.21 3.92 -10.98
CA VAL A 48 3.24 3.45 -10.00
C VAL A 48 3.71 3.81 -8.59
N ALA A 49 2.80 4.37 -7.79
CA ALA A 49 3.00 4.58 -6.36
C ALA A 49 2.11 3.60 -5.59
N ILE A 50 2.72 2.77 -4.75
CA ILE A 50 1.99 1.89 -3.82
C ILE A 50 1.97 2.60 -2.47
N THR A 51 0.79 3.05 -2.05
CA THR A 51 0.61 3.90 -0.87
C THR A 51 -0.13 3.16 0.25
N ASN A 52 0.29 1.91 0.50
CA ASN A 52 -0.11 1.14 1.66
C ASN A 52 0.89 1.35 2.81
N THR A 53 0.51 1.03 4.05
CA THR A 53 1.41 1.20 5.21
C THR A 53 2.72 0.41 5.11
N LEU A 54 2.70 -0.80 4.50
CA LEU A 54 3.88 -1.61 4.17
C LEU A 54 4.94 -1.65 5.28
N THR A 55 4.58 -2.18 6.45
CA THR A 55 5.48 -2.12 7.59
C THR A 55 6.54 -3.23 7.58
N THR A 56 6.45 -4.24 6.71
CA THR A 56 7.37 -5.38 6.69
C THR A 56 7.96 -5.66 5.30
N GLU A 57 9.18 -6.19 5.27
CA GLU A 57 9.82 -6.65 4.03
C GLU A 57 9.00 -7.71 3.28
N ARG A 58 8.26 -8.55 4.03
CA ARG A 58 7.38 -9.56 3.45
C ARG A 58 6.27 -8.95 2.61
N GLU A 59 5.72 -7.81 3.02
CA GLU A 59 4.67 -7.09 2.27
C GLU A 59 5.23 -6.49 0.97
N LEU A 60 6.53 -6.20 0.91
CA LEU A 60 7.23 -5.66 -0.27
C LEU A 60 7.69 -6.75 -1.26
N LYS A 61 7.93 -7.99 -0.78
CA LYS A 61 8.56 -9.08 -1.55
C LYS A 61 7.99 -9.27 -2.95
N ASN A 62 6.67 -9.31 -3.09
CA ASN A 62 6.03 -9.57 -4.39
C ASN A 62 6.21 -8.40 -5.35
N TYR A 63 6.16 -7.15 -4.85
CA TYR A 63 6.39 -5.96 -5.67
C TYR A 63 7.83 -5.92 -6.17
N ILE A 64 8.80 -6.09 -5.27
CA ILE A 64 10.23 -6.10 -5.60
C ILE A 64 10.56 -7.19 -6.62
N PHE A 65 9.96 -8.39 -6.47
CA PHE A 65 10.15 -9.48 -7.42
C PHE A 65 9.73 -9.08 -8.85
N VAL A 66 8.54 -8.48 -9.01
CA VAL A 66 8.06 -8.01 -10.31
C VAL A 66 8.98 -6.93 -10.86
N LEU A 67 9.35 -5.93 -10.05
CA LEU A 67 10.22 -4.84 -10.50
C LEU A 67 11.57 -5.36 -10.99
N ASN A 68 12.18 -6.31 -10.28
CA ASN A 68 13.44 -6.94 -10.69
C ASN A 68 13.30 -7.73 -12.00
N LEU A 69 12.20 -8.47 -12.18
CA LEU A 69 11.93 -9.24 -13.39
C LEU A 69 11.87 -8.35 -14.64
N PHE A 70 11.35 -7.12 -14.50
CA PHE A 70 11.20 -6.17 -15.59
C PHE A 70 12.29 -5.08 -15.63
N GLY A 71 13.31 -5.16 -14.76
CA GLY A 71 14.38 -4.16 -14.70
C GLY A 71 13.91 -2.74 -14.32
N ILE A 72 12.84 -2.64 -13.54
CA ILE A 72 12.23 -1.36 -13.14
C ILE A 72 12.87 -0.87 -11.85
N LYS A 73 13.20 0.42 -11.79
CA LYS A 73 13.79 1.03 -10.61
C LYS A 73 12.78 1.11 -9.47
N PHE A 74 13.17 0.59 -8.30
CA PHE A 74 12.41 0.68 -7.07
C PHE A 74 12.88 1.88 -6.22
N PHE A 75 11.92 2.60 -5.63
CA PHE A 75 12.16 3.61 -4.62
C PHE A 75 11.24 3.33 -3.43
N SER A 76 11.77 3.43 -2.22
CA SER A 76 11.01 3.33 -0.98
C SER A 76 11.06 4.66 -0.24
N LEU A 77 9.90 5.10 0.27
CA LEU A 77 9.77 6.32 1.07
C LEU A 77 9.28 5.93 2.46
N ILE A 78 10.05 6.30 3.48
CA ILE A 78 9.64 6.17 4.87
C ILE A 78 9.02 7.50 5.29
N VAL A 79 7.76 7.44 5.72
CA VAL A 79 7.01 8.62 6.17
C VAL A 79 6.96 8.63 7.69
N GLU A 80 7.26 9.78 8.27
CA GLU A 80 7.23 10.06 9.71
C GLU A 80 6.02 10.95 10.08
N ASN A 81 5.74 11.12 11.37
CA ASN A 81 4.57 11.86 11.86
C ASN A 81 4.86 13.09 12.77
N ARG A 82 5.87 13.91 12.45
CA ARG A 82 6.23 15.18 13.12
C ARG A 82 5.26 16.32 12.81
N HIS A 83 4.40 16.14 11.81
CA HIS A 83 3.35 17.07 11.43
C HIS A 83 2.00 16.80 12.12
N GLU A 84 1.99 15.96 13.16
CA GLU A 84 0.79 15.66 13.95
C GLU A 84 -0.37 15.11 13.10
N GLY A 85 -0.05 14.31 12.09
CA GLY A 85 -1.01 13.61 11.25
C GLY A 85 -1.97 12.76 12.08
N ILE A 86 -3.25 12.81 11.70
CA ILE A 86 -4.33 12.16 12.42
C ILE A 86 -4.67 10.79 11.81
N ASN A 87 -5.12 9.88 12.67
CA ASN A 87 -5.66 8.58 12.27
C ASN A 87 -7.09 8.74 11.73
N SER A 88 -7.20 9.17 10.46
CA SER A 88 -8.47 9.44 9.78
C SER A 88 -9.36 8.21 9.60
N HIS A 89 -8.78 7.02 9.59
CA HIS A 89 -9.50 5.75 9.42
C HIS A 89 -9.95 5.13 10.75
N GLY A 90 -9.70 5.78 11.89
CA GLY A 90 -10.13 5.29 13.20
C GLY A 90 -9.48 3.96 13.61
N VAL A 91 -8.29 3.65 13.09
CA VAL A 91 -7.55 2.42 13.41
C VAL A 91 -7.30 2.36 14.92
N PRO A 92 -7.67 1.29 15.65
CA PRO A 92 -7.45 1.23 17.09
C PRO A 92 -5.98 1.45 17.48
N THR A 93 -5.69 2.18 18.56
CA THR A 93 -4.32 2.48 19.02
C THR A 93 -3.47 1.23 19.18
N LYS A 94 -4.05 0.15 19.72
CA LYS A 94 -3.37 -1.15 19.82
C LYS A 94 -2.86 -1.65 18.46
N LYS A 95 -3.65 -1.45 17.40
CA LYS A 95 -3.27 -1.89 16.06
C LYS A 95 -2.15 -1.03 15.46
N LEU A 96 -2.16 0.27 15.75
CA LEU A 96 -1.07 1.18 15.39
C LEU A 96 0.24 0.77 16.08
N GLU A 97 0.19 0.43 17.38
CA GLU A 97 1.37 -0.07 18.10
C GLU A 97 1.86 -1.42 17.55
N GLU A 98 0.96 -2.35 17.21
CA GLU A 98 1.34 -3.60 16.52
C GLU A 98 2.03 -3.33 15.17
N MET A 99 1.54 -2.36 14.40
CA MET A 99 2.13 -1.95 13.11
C MET A 99 3.52 -1.32 13.30
N LYS A 100 3.68 -0.49 14.33
CA LYS A 100 4.96 0.12 14.70
C LYS A 100 5.98 -0.93 15.16
N ASN A 101 5.59 -1.84 16.05
CA ASN A 101 6.48 -2.86 16.61
C ASN A 101 6.97 -3.89 15.57
N ARG A 102 6.19 -4.11 14.51
CA ARG A 102 6.59 -4.98 13.40
C ARG A 102 7.27 -4.24 12.25
N PHE A 103 7.55 -2.93 12.40
CA PHE A 103 8.18 -2.16 11.34
C PHE A 103 9.61 -2.68 11.08
N SER A 104 9.91 -3.13 9.86
CA SER A 104 11.20 -3.77 9.54
C SER A 104 12.40 -2.82 9.54
N ILE A 105 12.17 -1.51 9.53
CA ILE A 105 13.24 -0.52 9.51
C ILE A 105 13.43 0.03 10.91
N ILE A 106 14.65 -0.10 11.42
CA ILE A 106 15.09 0.56 12.65
C ILE A 106 15.55 1.96 12.25
N LEU A 107 14.86 2.97 12.75
CA LEU A 107 15.18 4.39 12.55
C LEU A 107 16.08 4.93 13.64
#